data_AF-A0A6S7FFV5-F1
#
_entry.id   AF-A0A6S7FFV5-F1
#
_cell.length_a   1.000
_cell.length_b   1.000
_cell.length_c   1.000
_cell.angle_alpha   90.00
_cell.angle_beta   90.00
_cell.angle_gamma   90.00
#
_symmetry.space_group_name_H-M   'P 1'
#
loop_
_entity.id
_entity.type
_entity.pdbx_description
1 polymer ?
#
loop_
_entity_poly.entity_id
_entity_poly.type
_entity_poly.pdbx_seq_one_letter_code
_entity_poly.pdbx_strand_id
1 'polypeptide(L)' 'MNPEAVARWASALKQIAQDPKWVAGNANFGGIPHVLSPAETEKYVSQGAAIYADLVARAGLQVN' A
#
# COMPACT_ATOMS: atom_id res chain seq x y z
N MET A 1 9.11 7.22 -13.56
CA MET A 1 10.10 6.44 -12.75
C MET A 1 10.89 5.54 -13.69
N ASN A 2 12.13 5.19 -13.35
CA ASN A 2 12.90 4.22 -14.14
C ASN A 2 12.25 2.82 -14.01
N PRO A 3 11.82 2.17 -15.11
CA PRO A 3 11.16 0.84 -15.06
C PRO A 3 12.02 -0.25 -14.42
N GLU A 4 13.33 -0.22 -14.63
CA GLU A 4 14.26 -1.19 -14.05
C GLU A 4 14.31 -1.06 -12.52
N ALA A 5 14.34 0.17 -12.02
CA ALA A 5 14.31 0.44 -10.58
C ALA A 5 13.00 -0.07 -9.96
N VAL A 6 11.86 0.16 -10.62
CA VAL A 6 10.56 -0.35 -10.16
C VAL A 6 10.55 -1.87 -10.11
N ALA A 7 11.05 -2.54 -11.15
CA ALA A 7 11.12 -4.00 -11.20
C ALA A 7 12.01 -4.58 -10.08
N ARG A 8 13.18 -3.97 -9.84
CA ARG A 8 14.08 -4.40 -8.75
C ARG A 8 13.41 -4.29 -7.39
N TRP A 9 12.77 -3.16 -7.11
CA TRP A 9 12.07 -2.96 -5.84
C TRP A 9 10.87 -3.88 -5.69
N ALA A 10 10.05 -4.06 -6.73
CA ALA A 10 8.92 -4.98 -6.69
C ALA A 10 9.38 -6.41 -6.37
N SER A 11 10.50 -6.86 -6.97
CA SER A 11 11.09 -8.17 -6.67
C SER A 11 11.56 -8.28 -5.23
N ALA A 12 12.30 -7.28 -4.72
CA ALA A 12 12.83 -7.29 -3.36
C ALA A 12 11.70 -7.28 -2.31
N LEU A 13 10.68 -6.43 -2.50
CA LEU A 13 9.55 -6.33 -1.59
C LEU A 13 8.70 -7.61 -1.58
N LYS A 14 8.53 -8.25 -2.75
CA LYS A 14 7.85 -9.56 -2.83
C LYS A 14 8.55 -10.64 -2.01
N GLN A 15 9.88 -10.63 -1.96
CA GLN A 15 10.65 -11.58 -1.13
C GLN A 15 10.48 -11.25 0.36
N ILE A 16 10.62 -9.99 0.75
CA ILE A 16 10.47 -9.54 2.14
C ILE A 16 9.08 -9.84 2.69
N ALA A 17 8.03 -9.76 1.86
CA ALA A 17 6.66 -10.09 2.25
C ALA A 17 6.50 -11.51 2.83
N GLN A 18 7.43 -12.42 2.49
CA GLN A 18 7.45 -13.82 2.94
C GLN A 18 8.48 -14.08 4.04
N ASP A 19 9.29 -13.08 4.42
CA ASP A 19 10.32 -13.23 5.44
C ASP A 19 9.69 -13.40 6.84
N PRO A 20 9.99 -14.49 7.58
CA PRO A 20 9.39 -14.73 8.89
C PRO A 20 9.69 -13.64 9.93
N LYS A 21 10.87 -13.03 9.88
CA LYS A 21 11.23 -11.91 10.77
C LYS A 21 10.45 -10.65 10.40
N TRP A 22 10.23 -10.40 9.12
CA TRP A 22 9.38 -9.29 8.65
C TRP A 22 7.93 -9.45 9.12
N VAL A 23 7.37 -10.65 8.95
CA VAL A 23 6.00 -10.98 9.39
C VAL A 23 5.87 -10.83 10.90
N ALA A 24 6.80 -11.41 11.67
CA ALA A 24 6.81 -11.28 13.13
C ALA A 24 6.97 -9.82 13.59
N GLY A 25 7.81 -9.04 12.90
CA GLY A 25 7.99 -7.61 13.17
C GLY A 25 6.71 -6.80 12.97
N ASN A 26 5.99 -7.04 11.86
CA ASN A 26 4.70 -6.38 11.61
C ASN A 26 3.67 -6.76 12.69
N ALA A 27 3.56 -8.05 13.02
CA ALA A 27 2.63 -8.52 14.04
C ALA A 27 2.91 -7.90 15.42
N ASN A 28 4.18 -7.83 15.83
CA ASN A 28 4.59 -7.23 17.11
C ASN A 28 4.27 -5.73 17.19
N PHE A 29 4.28 -5.02 16.06
CA PHE A 29 3.92 -3.61 15.99
C PHE A 29 2.40 -3.39 15.82
N GLY A 30 1.60 -4.47 15.75
CA GLY A 30 0.15 -4.41 15.48
C GLY A 30 -0.21 -4.16 14.02
N GLY A 31 0.76 -4.27 13.11
CA GLY A 31 0.56 -4.14 11.67
C GLY A 31 0.08 -5.45 11.02
N ILE A 32 -0.62 -5.31 9.90
CA ILE A 32 -0.97 -6.42 9.00
C ILE A 32 -0.16 -6.21 7.72
N PRO A 33 0.83 -7.06 7.42
CA PRO A 33 1.66 -6.87 6.24
C PRO A 33 0.83 -7.07 4.96
N HIS A 34 0.93 -6.11 4.03
CA HIS A 34 0.13 -6.09 2.80
C HIS A 34 0.96 -5.55 1.63
N VAL A 35 2.02 -6.28 1.27
CA VAL A 35 2.87 -5.91 0.12
C VAL A 35 2.16 -6.33 -1.17
N LEU A 36 1.97 -5.37 -2.08
CA LEU A 36 1.25 -5.53 -3.34
C LEU A 36 2.19 -5.41 -4.55
N SER A 37 1.77 -5.93 -5.71
CA SER A 37 2.44 -5.59 -6.97
C SER A 37 2.21 -4.11 -7.33
N PRO A 38 3.05 -3.50 -8.19
CA PRO A 38 2.86 -2.09 -8.58
C PRO A 38 1.45 -1.77 -9.11
N ALA A 39 0.87 -2.65 -9.93
CA ALA A 39 -0.47 -2.49 -10.48
C ALA A 39 -1.56 -2.61 -9.41
N GLU A 40 -1.41 -3.53 -8.47
CA GLU A 40 -2.34 -3.67 -7.35
C GLU A 40 -2.23 -2.50 -6.37
N THR A 41 -1.01 -1.98 -6.14
CA THR A 41 -0.79 -0.76 -5.36
C THR A 41 -1.50 0.43 -6.00
N GLU A 42 -1.36 0.63 -7.31
CA GLU A 42 -2.05 1.70 -8.03
C GLU A 42 -3.57 1.61 -7.83
N LYS A 43 -4.13 0.42 -8.04
CA LYS A 43 -5.56 0.17 -7.83
C LYS A 43 -5.99 0.42 -6.38
N TYR A 44 -5.23 -0.05 -5.40
CA TYR A 44 -5.53 0.13 -3.98
C TYR A 44 -5.58 1.61 -3.60
N VAL A 45 -4.57 2.38 -4.04
CA VAL A 45 -4.48 3.83 -3.77
C VAL A 45 -5.59 4.58 -4.48
N SER A 46 -5.88 4.29 -5.75
CA SER A 46 -6.93 4.98 -6.50
C SER A 46 -8.32 4.73 -5.89
N GLN A 47 -8.59 3.50 -5.46
CA GLN A 47 -9.84 3.14 -4.79
C GLN A 47 -9.96 3.82 -3.43
N GLY A 48 -8.90 3.78 -2.61
CA GLY A 48 -8.87 4.48 -1.32
C GLY A 48 -9.11 5.98 -1.48
N ALA A 49 -8.44 6.62 -2.44
CA ALA A 49 -8.62 8.04 -2.72
C ALA A 49 -10.08 8.37 -3.10
N ALA A 50 -10.69 7.58 -3.98
CA ALA A 50 -12.09 7.78 -4.37
C ALA A 50 -13.06 7.62 -3.18
N ILE A 51 -12.87 6.59 -2.35
CA ILE A 51 -13.69 6.34 -1.16
C ILE A 51 -13.58 7.50 -0.17
N TYR A 52 -12.35 7.93 0.14
CA TYR A 52 -12.16 9.02 1.10
C TYR A 52 -12.65 10.36 0.57
N ALA A 53 -12.53 10.63 -0.73
CA ALA A 53 -13.10 11.83 -1.34
C ALA A 53 -14.63 11.85 -1.21
N ASP A 54 -15.31 10.74 -1.50
CA ASP A 54 -16.77 10.61 -1.33
C ASP A 54 -17.18 10.76 0.14
N LEU A 55 -16.44 10.14 1.07
CA LEU A 55 -16.70 10.25 2.50
C LEU A 55 -16.58 11.70 2.99
N VAL A 56 -15.52 12.40 2.61
CA VAL A 56 -15.30 13.82 2.97
C VAL A 56 -16.44 14.69 2.44
N ALA A 57 -16.87 14.45 1.19
CA ALA A 57 -17.96 15.20 0.59
C ALA A 57 -19.29 15.00 1.34
N ARG A 58 -19.59 13.76 1.73
CA ARG A 58 -20.81 13.41 2.49
C ARG A 58 -20.79 13.93 3.92
N ALA A 59 -19.61 13.97 4.55
CA ALA A 59 -19.44 14.41 5.92
C ALA A 59 -19.36 15.95 6.06
N GLY A 60 -19.29 16.69 4.95
CA GLY A 60 -19.12 18.15 4.98
C GLY A 60 -17.75 18.58 5.51
N LEU A 61 -16.72 17.75 5.31
CA LEU A 61 -15.36 17.97 5.84
C LEU A 61 -14.38 18.46 4.76
N GLN A 62 -14.88 18.97 3.62
CA GLN A 62 -14.01 19.50 2.58
C GLN A 62 -13.13 20.62 3.14
N VAL A 63 -11.83 20.52 2.92
CA VAL A 63 -10.89 21.59 3.23
C VAL A 63 -10.78 22.45 1.98
N ASN A 64 -11.12 23.74 2.10
CA ASN A 64 -11.05 24.71 1.00
C ASN A 64 -9.60 24.96 0.55
#